data_AF-A0A1S3DBQ7-F1
#
_entry.id   AF-A0A1S3DBQ7-F1
#
_cell.length_a   1.000
_cell.length_b   1.000
_cell.length_c   1.000
_cell.angle_alpha   90.00
_cell.angle_beta   90.00
_cell.angle_gamma   90.00
#
_symmetry.space_group_name_H-M   'P 1'
#
loop_
_entity.id
_entity.type
_entity.pdbx_description
1 polymer ?
#
loop_
_entity_poly.entity_id
_entity_poly.type
_entity_poly.pdbx_seq_one_letter_code
_entity_poly.pdbx_strand_id
1 'polypeptide(L)'
;MASTGKSLKAQKSKTLRCKTLHEYLKSLSSSVLDRLYNHPSTCLAVYRELSEIAKHYVIRLLFVEQPVPQAVIASWVIIADKMYKKVNEEIRKTNELMNE
;
A
#
# COMPACT_ATOMS: atom_id res chain seq x y z
N MET A 1 49.40 -27.52 -14.64
CA MET A 1 48.32 -28.10 -13.80
C MET A 1 48.24 -27.30 -12.51
N ALA A 2 47.25 -26.42 -12.38
CA ALA A 2 46.68 -25.91 -11.12
C ALA A 2 45.72 -24.75 -11.44
N SER A 3 44.42 -25.03 -11.49
CA SER A 3 43.39 -23.99 -11.35
C SER A 3 42.39 -24.50 -10.33
N THR A 4 42.59 -24.09 -9.07
CA THR A 4 41.67 -24.35 -7.98
C THR A 4 40.42 -23.49 -8.18
N GLY A 5 39.35 -24.10 -8.67
CA GLY A 5 38.03 -23.50 -8.73
C GLY A 5 37.54 -23.18 -7.31
N LYS A 6 37.53 -21.90 -6.96
CA LYS A 6 36.93 -21.43 -5.71
C LYS A 6 35.41 -21.61 -5.78
N SER A 7 34.92 -22.53 -4.96
CA SER A 7 33.51 -22.79 -4.68
C SER A 7 32.77 -21.49 -4.29
N LEU A 8 31.78 -21.12 -5.10
CA LEU A 8 30.77 -20.12 -4.76
C LEU A 8 29.91 -20.68 -3.63
N LYS A 9 30.19 -20.26 -2.39
CA LYS A 9 29.36 -20.61 -1.23
C LYS A 9 28.00 -19.93 -1.39
N ALA A 10 26.96 -20.73 -1.61
CA ALA A 10 25.57 -20.31 -1.59
C ALA A 10 25.25 -19.65 -0.24
N GLN A 11 25.02 -18.34 -0.26
CA GLN A 11 24.70 -17.54 0.90
C GLN A 11 23.31 -17.96 1.40
N LYS A 12 23.26 -18.68 2.53
CA LYS A 12 22.04 -19.15 3.19
C LYS A 12 21.14 -17.94 3.48
N SER A 13 20.00 -17.87 2.79
CA SER A 13 19.04 -16.77 2.87
C SER A 13 18.57 -16.58 4.32
N LYS A 14 18.85 -15.42 4.91
CA LYS A 14 18.24 -15.02 6.19
C LYS A 14 16.74 -14.90 5.93
N THR A 15 15.94 -15.75 6.57
CA THR A 15 14.48 -15.69 6.47
C THR A 15 14.00 -14.27 6.83
N LEU A 16 13.28 -13.63 5.90
CA LEU A 16 12.70 -12.31 6.12
C LEU A 16 11.74 -12.38 7.31
N ARG A 17 12.03 -11.64 8.38
CA ARG A 17 11.23 -11.62 9.62
C ARG A 17 9.94 -10.83 9.47
N CYS A 18 9.95 -9.80 8.62
CA CYS A 18 8.76 -9.04 8.24
C CYS A 18 8.25 -9.59 6.91
N LYS A 19 7.00 -10.04 6.87
CA LYS A 19 6.41 -10.69 5.68
C LYS A 19 5.92 -9.65 4.67
N THR A 20 5.66 -8.43 5.10
CA THR A 20 5.17 -7.33 4.27
C THR A 20 6.02 -6.08 4.43
N LEU A 21 6.13 -5.27 3.36
CA LEU A 21 6.81 -3.97 3.40
C LEU A 21 6.19 -3.06 4.46
N HIS A 22 4.86 -3.09 4.58
CA HIS A 22 4.12 -2.23 5.51
C HIS A 22 4.44 -2.55 6.98
N GLU A 23 4.56 -3.84 7.34
CA GLU A 23 5.03 -4.24 8.68
C GLU A 23 6.47 -3.82 8.94
N TYR A 24 7.34 -3.94 7.93
CA TYR A 24 8.72 -3.50 8.05
C TYR A 24 8.80 -1.99 8.31
N LEU A 25 8.11 -1.18 7.51
CA LEU A 25 8.07 0.28 7.68
C LEU A 25 7.54 0.69 9.05
N LYS A 26 6.52 -0.01 9.58
CA LYS A 26 5.98 0.25 10.94
C LYS A 26 6.95 -0.10 12.07
N SER A 27 7.89 -1.01 11.84
CA SER A 27 8.88 -1.40 12.85
C SER A 27 10.04 -0.41 12.98
N LEU A 28 10.20 0.51 12.01
CA LEU A 28 11.27 1.49 11.99
C LEU A 28 10.93 2.72 12.83
N SER A 29 11.94 3.37 13.39
CA SER A 29 11.77 4.67 14.06
C SER A 29 11.51 5.79 13.05
N SER A 30 10.86 6.87 13.51
CA SER A 30 10.59 8.05 12.68
C SER A 30 11.86 8.65 12.06
N SER A 31 12.99 8.67 12.79
CA SER A 31 14.28 9.15 12.28
C SER A 31 14.84 8.31 11.13
N VAL A 32 14.61 7.00 11.14
CA VAL A 32 15.03 6.10 10.06
C VAL A 32 14.12 6.25 8.85
N LEU A 33 12.81 6.38 9.07
CA LEU A 33 11.83 6.62 8.02
C LEU A 33 12.08 7.94 7.28
N ASP A 34 12.44 9.00 8.00
CA ASP A 34 12.76 10.30 7.41
C ASP A 34 13.96 10.20 6.45
N ARG A 35 15.04 9.52 6.88
CA ARG A 35 16.19 9.26 6.01
C ARG A 35 15.83 8.35 4.83
N LEU A 36 14.92 7.40 5.03
CA LEU A 36 14.48 6.46 4.00
C LEU A 36 13.67 7.16 2.89
N TYR A 37 12.76 8.08 3.27
CA TYR A 37 11.93 8.86 2.35
C TYR A 37 12.65 10.05 1.69
N ASN A 38 13.89 10.34 2.08
CA ASN A 38 14.76 11.26 1.33
C ASN A 38 15.28 10.63 0.01
N HIS A 39 15.10 9.32 -0.19
CA HIS A 39 15.50 8.66 -1.43
C HIS A 39 14.30 8.46 -2.39
N PRO A 40 14.35 9.03 -3.61
CA PRO A 40 13.21 9.00 -4.54
C PRO A 40 12.81 7.58 -4.94
N SER A 41 13.80 6.68 -5.09
CA SER A 41 13.56 5.27 -5.40
C SER A 41 12.70 4.58 -4.34
N THR A 42 12.91 4.92 -3.06
CA THR A 42 12.16 4.32 -1.96
C THR A 42 10.76 4.88 -1.87
N CYS A 43 10.59 6.20 -2.04
CA CYS A 43 9.27 6.83 -2.10
C CYS A 43 8.41 6.22 -3.21
N LEU A 44 9.00 6.01 -4.38
CA LEU A 44 8.31 5.37 -5.50
C LEU A 44 7.94 3.91 -5.19
N ALA A 45 8.83 3.16 -4.53
CA ALA A 45 8.54 1.79 -4.12
C ALA A 45 7.35 1.71 -3.15
N VAL A 46 7.32 2.57 -2.13
CA VAL A 46 6.20 2.64 -1.18
C VAL A 46 4.92 3.10 -1.88
N TYR A 47 5.00 4.13 -2.73
CA TYR A 47 3.86 4.65 -3.47
C TYR A 47 3.20 3.60 -4.38
N ARG A 48 3.98 2.67 -4.96
CA ARG A 48 3.45 1.58 -5.78
C ARG A 48 2.62 0.56 -5.00
N GLU A 49 2.93 0.35 -3.72
CA GLU A 49 2.19 -0.56 -2.85
C GLU A 49 0.91 0.06 -2.23
N LEU A 50 0.76 1.38 -2.32
CA LEU A 50 -0.45 2.06 -1.84
C LEU A 50 -1.68 1.64 -2.67
N SER A 51 -2.86 1.67 -2.04
CA SER A 51 -4.13 1.54 -2.75
C SER A 51 -4.36 2.75 -3.67
N GLU A 52 -5.19 2.59 -4.70
CA GLU A 52 -5.47 3.66 -5.68
C GLU A 52 -5.94 4.96 -5.02
N ILE A 53 -6.78 4.88 -3.99
CA ILE A 53 -7.22 6.07 -3.24
C ILE A 53 -6.07 6.75 -2.49
N ALA A 54 -5.17 5.97 -1.87
CA ALA A 54 -4.03 6.50 -1.15
C ALA A 54 -3.01 7.14 -2.11
N LYS A 55 -2.85 6.59 -3.33
CA LYS A 55 -2.05 7.21 -4.39
C LYS A 55 -2.60 8.58 -4.78
N HIS A 56 -3.90 8.68 -5.04
CA HIS A 56 -4.56 9.96 -5.33
C HIS A 56 -4.41 10.96 -4.19
N TYR A 57 -4.48 10.49 -2.94
CA TYR A 57 -4.27 11.32 -1.75
C TYR A 57 -2.87 11.93 -1.73
N VAL A 58 -1.82 11.11 -1.86
CA VAL A 58 -0.43 11.58 -1.87
C VAL A 58 -0.19 12.59 -2.99
N ILE A 59 -0.60 12.29 -4.22
CA ILE A 59 -0.38 13.19 -5.36
C ILE A 59 -1.09 14.54 -5.17
N ARG A 60 -2.34 14.54 -4.68
CA ARG A 60 -3.06 15.79 -4.42
C ARG A 60 -2.36 16.62 -3.35
N LEU A 61 -1.88 16.00 -2.27
CA LEU A 61 -1.19 16.72 -1.21
C LEU A 61 0.13 17.35 -1.64
N LEU A 62 0.83 16.81 -2.65
CA LEU A 62 2.05 17.42 -3.16
C LEU A 62 1.83 18.84 -3.71
N PHE A 63 0.61 19.17 -4.12
CA PHE A 63 0.27 20.46 -4.73
C PHE A 63 -0.63 21.33 -3.84
N VAL A 64 -0.98 20.85 -2.65
CA VAL A 64 -1.86 21.59 -1.73
C VAL A 64 -1.02 22.11 -0.56
N GLU A 65 -0.87 23.43 -0.48
CA GLU A 65 -0.11 24.08 0.58
C GLU A 65 -0.86 24.12 1.93
N GLN A 66 -2.19 23.96 1.91
CA GLN A 66 -3.03 24.01 3.11
C GLN A 66 -3.48 22.62 3.58
N PRO A 67 -3.68 22.40 4.88
CA PRO A 67 -4.21 21.14 5.39
C PRO A 67 -5.61 20.88 4.82
N VAL A 68 -5.80 19.74 4.14
CA VAL A 68 -7.09 19.33 3.58
C VAL A 68 -7.99 18.77 4.71
N PRO A 69 -9.21 19.27 4.92
CA PRO A 69 -10.12 18.74 5.91
C PRO A 69 -10.53 17.28 5.62
N GLN A 70 -10.66 16.47 6.68
CA GLN A 70 -11.04 15.05 6.56
C GLN A 70 -12.38 14.83 5.84
N ALA A 71 -13.34 15.75 6.00
CA ALA A 71 -14.61 15.70 5.29
C ALA A 71 -14.44 15.80 3.76
N VAL A 72 -13.47 16.60 3.30
CA VAL A 72 -13.15 16.75 1.88
C VAL A 72 -12.49 15.48 1.36
N ILE A 73 -11.56 14.89 2.11
CA ILE A 73 -10.93 13.60 1.75
C ILE A 73 -11.97 12.48 1.67
N ALA A 74 -12.90 12.41 2.62
CA ALA A 74 -14.00 11.44 2.62
C ALA A 74 -14.93 11.64 1.42
N SER A 75 -15.13 12.89 0.98
CA SER A 75 -15.91 13.19 -0.22
C SER A 75 -15.21 12.78 -1.51
N TRP A 76 -13.89 12.57 -1.54
CA TRP A 76 -13.17 12.13 -2.75
C TRP A 76 -13.53 10.71 -3.18
N VAL A 77 -14.06 9.90 -2.26
CA VAL A 77 -14.64 8.59 -2.56
C VAL A 77 -16.10 8.81 -2.96
N ILE A 78 -16.30 9.35 -4.17
CA ILE A 78 -17.63 9.71 -4.66
C ILE A 78 -18.36 8.45 -5.12
N ILE A 79 -19.39 8.08 -4.36
CA ILE A 79 -20.64 7.38 -4.74
C ILE A 79 -20.52 5.95 -5.29
N ALA A 80 -19.52 5.59 -6.09
CA ALA A 80 -19.41 4.26 -6.70
C ALA A 80 -19.34 3.13 -5.65
N ASP A 81 -18.60 3.29 -4.55
CA ASP A 81 -18.54 2.28 -3.47
C ASP A 81 -19.88 2.18 -2.69
N LYS A 82 -20.52 3.32 -2.41
CA LYS A 82 -21.86 3.34 -1.78
C LYS A 82 -22.91 2.71 -2.70
N MET A 83 -22.82 2.95 -4.00
CA MET A 83 -23.72 2.43 -5.01
C MET A 83 -23.49 0.93 -5.22
N TYR A 84 -22.24 0.46 -5.31
CA TYR A 84 -21.91 -0.96 -5.38
C TYR A 84 -22.40 -1.72 -4.15
N LYS A 85 -22.22 -1.17 -2.93
CA LYS A 85 -22.74 -1.79 -1.70
C LYS A 85 -24.26 -1.81 -1.66
N LYS A 86 -24.92 -0.73 -2.08
CA LYS A 86 -26.39 -0.67 -2.15
C LYS A 86 -26.95 -1.67 -3.18
N VAL A 87 -26.34 -1.75 -4.36
CA VAL A 87 -26.73 -2.71 -5.41
C VAL A 87 -26.53 -4.14 -4.93
N ASN A 88 -25.39 -4.47 -4.30
CA ASN A 88 -25.14 -5.81 -3.78
C ASN A 88 -26.13 -6.20 -2.66
N GLU A 89 -26.52 -5.26 -1.80
CA GLU A 89 -27.53 -5.52 -0.77
C GLU A 89 -28.91 -5.78 -1.35
N GLU A 90 -29.31 -5.05 -2.39
CA GLU A 90 -30.57 -5.31 -3.08
C GLU A 90 -30.54 -6.66 -3.81
N ILE A 91 -29.43 -6.99 -4.50
CA ILE A 91 -29.23 -8.32 -5.13
C ILE A 91 -29.32 -9.44 -4.08
N ARG A 92 -28.72 -9.26 -2.90
CA ARG A 92 -28.77 -10.24 -1.81
C ARG A 92 -30.21 -10.49 -1.35
N LYS A 93 -30.98 -9.42 -1.10
CA LYS A 93 -32.39 -9.53 -0.71
C LYS A 93 -33.23 -10.24 -1.77
N THR A 94 -33.01 -9.94 -3.05
CA THR A 94 -33.71 -10.62 -4.15
C THR A 94 -33.37 -12.11 -4.22
N ASN A 95 -32.11 -12.48 -4.03
CA ASN A 95 -31.70 -13.88 -3.99
C ASN A 95 -32.24 -14.65 -2.78
N GLU A 96 -32.41 -13.96 -1.64
CA GLU A 96 -33.06 -14.54 -0.45
C GLU A 96 -34.55 -14.78 -0.71
N LEU A 97 -35.25 -13.83 -1.32
CA LEU A 97 -36.66 -13.97 -1.70
C LEU A 97 -36.92 -15.02 -2.79
N MET A 98 -35.92 -15.33 -3.62
CA MET A 98 -36.04 -16.34 -4.67
C MET A 98 -35.71 -17.77 -4.22
N ASN A 99 -35.10 -17.93 -3.05
CA ASN A 99 -34.70 -19.25 -2.49
C ASN A 99 -35.65 -19.74 -1.38
N GLU A 100 -36.79 -19.07 -1.18
CA GLU A 100 -37.90 -19.49 -0.34
C GLU A 100 -39.11 -19.88 -1.20
#